data_AF-A0AAC9PJ37-F1
#
_entry.id   AF-A0AAC9PJ37-F1
#
_cell.length_a   1.000
_cell.length_b   1.000
_cell.length_c   1.000
_cell.angle_alpha   90.00
_cell.angle_beta   90.00
_cell.angle_gamma   90.00
#
_symmetry.space_group_name_H-M   'P 1'
#
loop_
_entity.id
_entity.type
_entity.pdbx_description
1 polymer ?
#
loop_
_entity_poly.entity_id
_entity_poly.type
_entity_poly.pdbx_seq_one_letter_code
_entity_poly.pdbx_strand_id
1 'polypeptide(L)'
;MTIYKKIAISFYSGILSYFIIAPIFGERGFVNYQKLDNNLTLIKNHIEKLKEIQEELKAKYINLQVSKSEILKEAKKLGYYPKNSTVIKINKNIDQYNQGQILTLQKPLSKNQNFYLISIAIGLIYYFLSSCIIQTKKITKSNKL
;
A
#
# COMPACT_ATOMS: atom_id res chain seq x y z
N MET A 1 -25.52 35.01 -19.67
CA MET A 1 -25.93 33.61 -19.44
C MET A 1 -26.86 33.61 -18.24
N THR A 2 -28.04 32.98 -18.34
CA THR A 2 -28.98 32.91 -17.21
C THR A 2 -28.41 32.05 -16.08
N ILE A 3 -28.81 32.33 -14.84
CA ILE A 3 -28.34 31.62 -13.63
C ILE A 3 -28.50 30.10 -13.78
N TYR A 4 -29.65 29.66 -14.32
CA TYR A 4 -29.92 28.24 -14.59
C TYR A 4 -28.87 27.59 -15.50
N LYS A 5 -28.51 28.23 -16.62
CA LYS A 5 -27.49 27.68 -17.54
C LYS A 5 -26.14 27.53 -16.85
N LYS A 6 -25.79 28.43 -15.93
CA LYS A 6 -24.52 28.41 -15.20
C LYS A 6 -24.43 27.28 -14.19
N ILE A 7 -25.53 27.05 -13.46
CA ILE A 7 -25.65 25.92 -12.55
C ILE A 7 -25.54 24.62 -13.36
N ALA A 8 -26.27 24.50 -14.47
CA ALA A 8 -26.23 23.32 -15.33
C ALA A 8 -24.82 22.98 -15.85
N ILE A 9 -24.06 23.98 -16.35
CA ILE A 9 -22.70 23.74 -16.85
C ILE A 9 -21.72 23.39 -15.72
N SER A 10 -21.86 23.99 -14.54
CA SER A 10 -21.03 23.63 -13.38
C SER A 10 -21.26 22.18 -12.94
N PHE A 11 -22.51 21.74 -12.83
CA PHE A 11 -22.83 20.34 -12.57
C PHE A 11 -22.25 19.41 -13.64
N TYR A 12 -22.42 19.77 -14.92
CA TYR A 12 -21.84 19.02 -16.04
C TYR A 12 -20.32 18.90 -15.94
N SER A 13 -19.61 19.98 -15.59
CA SER A 13 -18.15 19.95 -15.41
C SER A 13 -17.70 19.05 -14.27
N GLY A 14 -18.45 19.02 -13.16
CA GLY A 14 -18.16 18.12 -12.03
C GLY A 14 -18.33 16.66 -12.43
N ILE A 15 -19.44 16.33 -13.11
CA ILE A 15 -19.69 14.97 -13.62
C ILE A 15 -18.62 14.56 -14.63
N LEU A 16 -18.28 15.43 -15.58
CA LEU A 16 -17.26 15.15 -16.58
C LEU A 16 -15.89 14.91 -15.93
N SER A 17 -15.52 15.72 -14.93
CA SER A 17 -14.27 15.53 -14.19
C SER A 17 -14.22 14.19 -13.45
N TYR A 18 -15.35 13.74 -12.89
CA TYR A 18 -15.46 12.44 -12.25
C TYR A 18 -15.14 11.31 -13.23
N PHE A 19 -15.70 11.34 -14.44
CA PHE A 19 -15.43 10.32 -15.46
C PHE A 19 -13.97 10.30 -15.94
N ILE A 20 -13.26 11.43 -15.85
CA ILE A 20 -11.83 11.51 -16.19
C ILE A 20 -10.95 10.97 -15.05
N ILE A 21 -11.29 11.31 -13.80
CA ILE A 21 -10.46 11.01 -12.62
C ILE A 21 -10.71 9.59 -12.11
N ALA A 22 -11.95 9.10 -12.16
CA ALA A 22 -12.34 7.80 -11.63
C ALA A 22 -11.60 6.60 -12.25
N PRO A 23 -11.32 6.55 -13.57
CA PRO A 23 -10.51 5.46 -14.15
C PRO A 23 -9.07 5.41 -13.64
N ILE A 24 -8.52 6.52 -13.13
CA ILE A 24 -7.14 6.59 -12.65
C ILE A 24 -7.10 6.31 -11.14
N PHE A 25 -7.90 7.05 -10.37
CA PHE A 25 -7.84 7.09 -8.90
C PHE A 25 -9.02 6.42 -8.21
N GLY A 26 -10.02 5.98 -8.96
CA GLY A 26 -11.17 5.28 -8.41
C GLY A 26 -10.82 3.92 -7.84
N GLU A 27 -11.80 3.28 -7.21
CA GLU A 27 -11.62 1.99 -6.55
C GLU A 27 -11.08 0.92 -7.51
N ARG A 28 -11.58 0.92 -8.74
CA ARG A 28 -11.16 0.04 -9.84
C ARG A 28 -10.17 0.72 -10.79
N GLY A 29 -9.61 1.85 -10.37
CA GLY A 29 -8.71 2.64 -11.21
C GLY A 29 -7.31 2.02 -11.30
N PHE A 30 -6.54 2.52 -12.26
CA PHE A 30 -5.19 2.05 -12.57
C PHE A 30 -4.27 1.97 -11.34
N VAL A 31 -4.30 3.00 -10.48
CA VAL A 31 -3.42 3.06 -9.29
C VAL A 31 -3.72 1.92 -8.31
N ASN A 32 -5.00 1.60 -8.08
CA ASN A 32 -5.36 0.50 -7.20
C ASN A 32 -5.07 -0.85 -7.83
N TYR A 33 -5.23 -0.98 -9.14
CA TYR A 33 -4.88 -2.20 -9.86
C TYR A 33 -3.37 -2.48 -9.75
N GLN A 34 -2.53 -1.46 -9.93
CA GLN A 34 -1.08 -1.58 -9.78
C GLN A 34 -0.67 -1.98 -8.35
N LYS A 35 -1.32 -1.40 -7.33
CA LYS A 35 -1.11 -1.81 -5.94
C LYS A 35 -1.51 -3.27 -5.70
N LEU A 36 -2.62 -3.71 -6.28
CA LEU A 36 -3.09 -5.08 -6.17
C LEU A 36 -2.11 -6.05 -6.83
N ASP A 37 -1.59 -5.71 -8.01
CA ASP A 37 -0.60 -6.52 -8.75
C ASP A 37 0.74 -6.62 -8.00
N ASN A 38 1.21 -5.51 -7.43
CA ASN A 38 2.40 -5.50 -6.56
C ASN A 38 2.22 -6.38 -5.33
N ASN A 39 1.04 -6.32 -4.68
CA ASN A 39 0.74 -7.16 -3.52
C ASN A 39 0.66 -8.64 -3.90
N LEU A 40 0.07 -8.96 -5.06
CA LEU A 40 0.04 -10.31 -5.60
C LEU A 40 1.45 -10.84 -5.83
N THR A 41 2.33 -10.03 -6.42
CA THR A 41 3.75 -10.37 -6.64
C THR A 41 4.48 -10.59 -5.31
N LEU A 42 4.27 -9.73 -4.31
CA LEU A 42 4.83 -9.91 -2.97
C LEU A 42 4.39 -11.22 -2.32
N ILE A 43 3.10 -11.55 -2.40
CA ILE A 43 2.56 -12.78 -1.84
C ILE A 43 3.15 -14.01 -2.54
N LYS A 44 3.28 -13.99 -3.87
CA LYS A 44 3.94 -15.07 -4.62
C LYS A 44 5.38 -15.28 -4.15
N ASN A 45 6.15 -14.20 -4.00
CA ASN A 45 7.52 -14.26 -3.50
C ASN A 45 7.60 -14.79 -2.07
N HIS A 46 6.64 -14.45 -1.21
CA HIS A 46 6.55 -15.01 0.14
C HIS A 46 6.25 -16.51 0.13
N ILE A 47 5.34 -16.96 -0.75
CA ILE A 47 5.04 -18.39 -0.91
C ILE A 47 6.28 -19.16 -1.39
N GLU A 48 7.02 -18.60 -2.34
CA GLU A 48 8.25 -19.22 -2.85
C GLU A 48 9.32 -19.37 -1.77
N LYS A 49 9.59 -18.29 -1.00
CA LYS A 49 10.51 -18.34 0.15
C LYS A 49 10.07 -19.36 1.20
N LEU A 50 8.78 -19.44 1.50
CA LEU A 50 8.27 -20.43 2.45
C LEU A 50 8.50 -21.86 1.96
N LYS A 51 8.38 -22.10 0.65
CA LYS A 51 8.67 -23.40 0.05
C LYS A 51 10.15 -23.76 0.15
N GLU A 52 11.05 -22.82 -0.12
CA GLU A 52 12.50 -23.02 0.05
C GLU A 52 12.84 -23.35 1.51
N ILE A 53 12.30 -22.59 2.46
CA ILE A 53 12.48 -22.84 3.91
C ILE A 53 11.94 -24.23 4.28
N GLN A 54 10.82 -24.65 3.72
CA GLN A 54 10.24 -25.98 3.98
C GLN A 54 11.16 -27.10 3.48
N GLU A 55 11.75 -26.96 2.30
CA GLU A 55 12.70 -27.94 1.75
C GLU A 55 13.98 -28.01 2.59
N GLU A 56 14.53 -26.87 3.00
CA GLU A 56 15.69 -26.81 3.89
C GLU A 56 15.40 -27.47 5.25
N LEU A 57 14.25 -27.15 5.85
CA LEU A 57 13.83 -27.75 7.12
C LEU A 57 13.65 -29.26 7.01
N LYS A 58 13.09 -29.74 5.89
CA LYS A 58 12.93 -31.18 5.65
C LYS A 58 14.28 -31.89 5.55
N ALA A 59 15.22 -31.32 4.80
CA ALA A 59 16.58 -31.86 4.71
C ALA A 59 17.26 -31.88 6.09
N LYS A 60 17.18 -30.76 6.81
CA LYS A 60 17.73 -30.64 8.17
C LYS A 60 17.12 -31.64 9.14
N TYR A 61 15.82 -31.89 9.04
CA TYR A 61 15.12 -32.88 9.86
C TYR A 61 15.60 -34.31 9.60
N ILE A 62 15.72 -34.71 8.33
CA ILE A 62 16.25 -36.02 7.94
C ILE A 62 17.67 -36.21 8.50
N ASN A 63 18.53 -35.22 8.28
CA ASN A 63 19.89 -35.18 8.78
C ASN A 63 19.95 -35.36 10.31
N LEU A 64 19.11 -34.62 11.04
CA LEU A 64 18.99 -34.75 12.50
C LEU A 64 18.52 -36.14 12.95
N GLN A 65 17.65 -36.82 12.19
CA GLN A 65 17.24 -38.19 12.54
C GLN A 65 18.38 -39.21 12.38
N VAL A 66 19.23 -39.02 11.36
CA VAL A 66 20.22 -40.03 10.97
C VAL A 66 21.58 -39.80 11.65
N SER A 67 21.89 -38.57 12.09
CA SER A 67 23.22 -38.20 12.54
C SER A 67 23.27 -37.63 13.96
N LYS A 68 23.94 -38.36 14.87
CA LYS A 68 24.26 -37.89 16.23
C LYS A 68 25.13 -36.63 16.22
N SER A 69 26.02 -36.47 15.23
CA SER A 69 26.88 -35.30 15.14
C SER A 69 26.09 -34.04 14.76
N GLU A 70 25.05 -34.17 13.92
CA GLU A 70 24.16 -33.06 13.57
C GLU A 70 23.23 -32.67 14.72
N ILE A 71 22.74 -33.66 15.48
CA ILE A 71 21.99 -33.39 16.73
C ILE A 71 22.86 -32.58 17.70
N LEU A 72 24.11 -32.98 17.92
CA LEU A 72 25.03 -32.26 18.80
C LEU A 72 25.33 -30.85 18.29
N LYS A 73 25.38 -30.64 16.97
CA LYS A 73 25.60 -29.33 16.36
C LYS A 73 24.43 -28.38 16.59
N GLU A 74 23.19 -28.85 16.43
CA GLU A 74 21.99 -28.04 16.70
C GLU A 74 21.75 -27.83 18.20
N ALA A 75 21.97 -28.84 19.04
CA ALA A 75 21.92 -28.72 20.49
C ALA A 75 22.84 -27.59 20.99
N LYS A 76 24.08 -27.50 20.47
CA LYS A 76 25.02 -26.43 20.80
C LYS A 76 24.52 -25.04 20.40
N LYS A 77 23.78 -24.90 19.29
CA LYS A 77 23.18 -23.61 18.88
C LYS A 77 22.07 -23.19 19.84
N LEU A 78 21.34 -24.15 20.39
CA LEU A 78 20.29 -23.95 21.40
C LEU A 78 20.86 -23.76 22.82
N GLY A 79 22.18 -23.81 22.99
CA GLY A 79 22.84 -23.67 24.29
C GLY A 79 22.98 -24.96 25.10
N TYR A 80 22.67 -26.12 24.52
CA TYR A 80 22.91 -27.42 25.13
C TYR A 80 24.30 -27.93 24.77
N TYR A 81 25.13 -28.17 25.79
CA TYR A 81 26.49 -28.65 25.60
C TYR A 81 26.74 -29.97 26.33
N PRO A 82 27.59 -30.86 25.77
CA PRO A 82 27.97 -32.11 26.45
C PRO A 82 28.69 -31.85 27.77
N LYS A 83 28.64 -32.81 28.68
CA LYS A 83 29.44 -32.78 29.92
C LYS A 83 30.93 -32.60 29.55
N ASN A 84 31.61 -31.66 30.20
CA ASN A 84 33.04 -31.29 30.00
C ASN A 84 33.36 -30.45 28.75
N SER A 85 32.39 -29.75 28.16
CA SER A 85 32.66 -28.77 27.10
C SER A 85 33.00 -27.38 27.65
N THR A 86 34.04 -26.73 27.11
CA THR A 86 34.34 -25.32 27.35
C THR A 86 33.57 -24.44 26.36
N VAL A 87 32.77 -23.50 26.87
CA VAL A 87 32.00 -22.55 26.05
C VAL A 87 32.73 -21.22 25.99
N ILE A 88 33.10 -20.78 24.79
CA ILE A 88 33.69 -19.45 24.57
C ILE A 88 32.60 -18.56 23.99
N LYS A 89 32.07 -17.63 24.80
CA LYS A 89 31.05 -16.68 24.37
C LYS A 89 31.72 -15.51 23.66
N ILE A 90 31.62 -15.50 22.33
CA ILE A 90 32.07 -14.37 21.51
C ILE A 90 30.92 -13.38 21.43
N ASN A 91 31.09 -12.19 22.00
CA ASN A 91 30.06 -11.16 22.04
C ASN A 91 29.96 -10.48 20.66
N LYS A 92 29.35 -11.15 19.69
CA LYS A 92 28.93 -10.52 18.43
C LYS A 92 27.45 -10.21 18.55
N ASN A 93 27.13 -8.92 18.65
CA ASN A 93 25.77 -8.36 18.55
C ASN A 93 25.21 -8.63 17.15
N ILE A 94 24.81 -9.87 16.86
CA ILE A 94 24.16 -10.22 15.59
C ILE A 94 22.80 -10.79 15.96
N ASP A 95 21.82 -9.90 15.85
CA ASP A 95 20.40 -10.13 15.62
C ASP A 95 19.74 -11.24 16.46
N GLN A 96 19.21 -10.84 17.62
CA GLN A 96 18.20 -11.58 18.35
C GLN A 96 16.92 -11.67 17.50
N TYR A 97 16.80 -12.71 16.69
CA TYR A 97 15.52 -13.08 16.08
C TYR A 97 14.60 -13.64 17.17
N ASN A 98 13.78 -12.77 17.76
CA ASN A 98 12.73 -13.15 18.69
C ASN A 98 11.68 -14.01 17.96
N GLN A 99 11.80 -15.34 18.10
CA GLN A 99 10.76 -16.27 17.71
C GLN A 99 9.49 -16.00 18.55
N GLY A 100 8.35 -15.84 17.88
CA GLY A 100 7.05 -15.62 18.54
C GLY A 100 6.47 -14.20 18.42
N GLN A 101 6.99 -13.32 17.57
CA GLN A 101 6.32 -12.05 17.30
C GLN A 101 4.96 -12.29 16.60
N ILE A 102 3.90 -11.87 17.27
CA ILE A 102 2.56 -11.82 16.71
C ILE A 102 2.55 -10.73 15.64
N LEU A 103 2.46 -11.13 14.37
CA LEU A 103 2.25 -10.20 13.27
C LEU A 103 0.86 -9.59 13.40
N THR A 104 0.78 -8.39 13.99
CA THR A 104 -0.44 -7.59 13.95
C THR A 104 -0.68 -7.14 12.52
N LEU A 105 -1.64 -7.77 11.84
CA LEU A 105 -2.17 -7.31 10.56
C LEU A 105 -2.68 -5.87 10.73
N GLN A 106 -1.93 -4.90 10.17
CA GLN A 106 -2.40 -3.53 10.09
C GLN A 106 -3.71 -3.52 9.28
N LYS A 107 -4.75 -2.89 9.83
CA LYS A 107 -6.01 -2.66 9.10
C LYS A 107 -5.67 -1.95 7.77
N PRO A 108 -6.26 -2.37 6.64
CA PRO A 108 -5.97 -1.76 5.36
C PRO A 108 -6.24 -0.25 5.44
N LEU A 109 -5.33 0.56 4.89
CA LEU A 109 -5.51 2.00 4.77
C LEU A 109 -6.88 2.25 4.11
N SER A 110 -7.66 3.11 4.75
CA SER A 110 -9.03 3.45 4.37
C SER A 110 -9.16 3.72 2.87
N LYS A 111 -10.26 3.23 2.31
CA LYS A 111 -10.77 3.50 0.97
C LYS A 111 -10.50 4.96 0.58
N ASN A 112 -9.70 5.18 -0.46
CA ASN A 112 -9.30 6.52 -0.90
C ASN A 112 -10.50 7.24 -1.54
N GLN A 113 -11.41 7.77 -0.72
CA GLN A 113 -12.63 8.48 -1.15
C GLN A 113 -12.36 9.92 -1.60
N ASN A 114 -11.10 10.37 -1.53
CA ASN A 114 -10.72 11.75 -1.75
C ASN A 114 -10.97 12.22 -3.21
N PHE A 115 -11.00 11.31 -4.19
CA PHE A 115 -11.20 11.69 -5.59
C PHE A 115 -12.64 12.16 -5.90
N TYR A 116 -13.64 11.68 -5.16
CA TYR A 116 -15.02 12.17 -5.27
C TYR A 116 -15.09 13.64 -4.83
N LEU A 117 -14.39 13.99 -3.74
CA LEU A 117 -14.30 15.37 -3.23
C LEU A 117 -13.61 16.30 -4.22
N ILE A 118 -12.56 15.82 -4.91
CA ILE A 118 -11.86 16.58 -5.96
C ILE A 118 -12.82 16.90 -7.12
N SER A 119 -13.63 15.93 -7.54
CA SER A 119 -14.58 16.14 -8.65
C SER A 119 -15.66 17.17 -8.30
N ILE A 120 -16.15 17.15 -7.06
CA ILE A 120 -17.08 18.17 -6.54
C ILE A 120 -16.42 19.55 -6.48
N ALA A 121 -15.18 19.62 -6.00
CA ALA A 121 -14.42 20.86 -5.92
C ALA A 121 -14.21 21.50 -7.30
N ILE A 122 -13.92 20.69 -8.34
CA ILE A 122 -13.79 21.18 -9.73
C ILE A 122 -15.10 21.81 -10.21
N GLY A 123 -16.25 21.19 -9.92
CA GLY A 123 -17.56 21.75 -10.25
C GLY A 123 -17.81 23.12 -9.59
N LEU A 124 -17.46 23.25 -8.31
CA LEU A 124 -17.57 24.52 -7.57
C LEU A 124 -16.62 25.59 -8.12
N ILE A 125 -15.36 25.24 -8.39
CA ILE A 125 -14.37 26.16 -8.99
C ILE A 125 -14.89 26.70 -10.32
N TYR A 126 -15.45 25.84 -11.18
CA TYR A 126 -16.02 26.25 -12.45
C TYR A 126 -17.20 27.23 -12.28
N TYR A 127 -18.05 26.99 -11.27
CA TYR A 127 -19.13 27.90 -10.93
C TYR A 127 -18.61 29.29 -10.53
N PHE A 128 -17.58 29.37 -9.69
CA PHE A 128 -16.99 30.65 -9.28
C PHE A 128 -16.30 31.36 -10.45
N LEU A 129 -15.49 30.66 -11.25
CA LEU A 129 -14.82 31.21 -12.43
C LEU A 129 -15.80 31.78 -13.45
N SER A 130 -16.88 31.03 -13.76
CA SER A 130 -17.92 31.52 -14.66
C SER A 130 -18.67 32.75 -14.10
N SER A 131 -18.79 32.87 -12.77
CA SER A 131 -19.34 34.08 -12.11
C SER A 131 -18.47 35.30 -12.38
N CYS A 132 -17.17 35.18 -12.13
CA CYS A 132 -16.21 36.26 -12.30
C CYS A 132 -16.17 36.75 -13.75
N ILE A 133 -16.13 35.82 -14.72
CA ILE A 133 -16.09 36.17 -16.15
C ILE A 133 -17.35 36.93 -16.60
N ILE A 134 -18.52 36.58 -16.07
CA ILE A 134 -19.77 37.28 -16.39
C ILE A 134 -19.77 38.68 -15.78
N GLN A 135 -19.29 38.83 -14.54
CA GLN A 135 -19.24 40.11 -13.85
C GLN A 135 -18.26 41.07 -14.52
N THR A 136 -17.07 40.62 -14.91
CA THR A 136 -16.10 41.44 -15.65
C THR A 136 -16.65 41.89 -16.99
N LYS A 137 -17.28 40.99 -17.77
CA LYS A 137 -17.93 41.35 -19.04
C LYS A 137 -19.04 42.39 -18.88
N LYS A 138 -19.83 42.34 -17.80
CA LYS A 138 -20.88 43.32 -17.52
C LYS A 138 -20.29 44.72 -17.23
N ILE A 139 -19.22 44.78 -16.44
CA ILE A 139 -18.50 46.01 -16.12
C ILE A 139 -17.89 46.64 -17.38
N THR A 140 -17.18 45.85 -18.20
CA THR A 140 -16.55 46.36 -19.43
C THR A 140 -17.57 46.88 -20.45
N LYS A 141 -18.77 46.28 -20.51
CA LYS A 141 -19.85 46.76 -21.39
C LYS A 141 -20.49 48.05 -20.88
N SER A 142 -20.56 48.24 -19.56
CA SER A 142 -21.05 49.48 -18.94
C SER A 142 -20.12 50.66 -19.16
N ASN A 143 -18.80 50.45 -19.19
CA ASN A 143 -17.81 51.51 -19.41
C ASN A 143 -17.60 51.90 -20.88
N LYS A 144 -18.28 51.22 -21.82
CA LYS A 144 -18.21 51.50 -23.27
C LYS A 144 -19.46 52.22 -23.81
N LEU A 145 -20.45 52.48 -22.95
CA LEU A 145 -21.66 53.27 -23.22
C LEU A 145 -21.48 54.63 -22.56
#